data_AF-A0A521DHU8-F1
#
_entry.id   AF-A0A521DHU8-F1
#
_cell.length_a   1.000
_cell.length_b   1.000
_cell.length_c   1.000
_cell.angle_alpha   90.00
_cell.angle_beta   90.00
_cell.angle_gamma   90.00
#
_symmetry.space_group_name_H-M   'P 1'
#
loop_
_entity.id
_entity.type
_entity.pdbx_description
1 polymer ?
#
loop_
_entity_poly.entity_id
_entity_poly.type
_entity_poly.pdbx_seq_one_letter_code
_entity_poly.pdbx_strand_id
1 'polypeptide(L)'
;MMKKLKEALSLKFYLKKLLELKDRPDETAKGLALGVFVGFLPINGFQVLVAVTIAAVTRVSKIAAAIGTHVTNPWTTIPVLILDYYVGCLLLNKKACIPHVDFSSFSSILSSGKEIFIPMFIGGVFLGVIFSILSYFGVKKLLEREVNVVKNYVKNIKEKTAD
;
A
#
# COMPACT_ATOMS: atom_id res chain seq x y z
N MET A 1 11.82 24.94 1.11
CA MET A 1 11.04 24.07 0.20
C MET A 1 11.43 22.59 0.30
N MET A 2 12.71 22.24 0.18
CA MET A 2 13.19 20.84 0.28
C MET A 2 12.91 20.14 1.64
N LYS A 3 12.90 20.87 2.77
CA LYS A 3 12.56 20.30 4.09
C LYS A 3 11.11 19.78 4.16
N LYS A 4 10.14 20.58 3.71
CA LYS A 4 8.71 20.17 3.66
C LYS A 4 8.49 19.00 2.71
N LEU A 5 9.24 18.94 1.61
CA LEU A 5 9.19 17.84 0.65
C LEU A 5 9.72 16.52 1.27
N LYS A 6 10.84 16.58 2.00
CA LYS A 6 11.41 15.43 2.74
C LYS A 6 10.50 14.97 3.88
N GLU A 7 9.82 15.90 4.55
CA GLU A 7 8.84 15.59 5.61
C GLU A 7 7.58 14.93 5.06
N ALA A 8 7.04 15.39 3.92
CA ALA A 8 5.90 14.76 3.28
C ALA A 8 6.20 13.34 2.76
N LEU A 9 7.45 13.07 2.39
CA LEU A 9 7.96 11.74 2.04
C LEU A 9 8.38 10.90 3.25
N SER A 10 8.36 11.47 4.46
CA SER A 10 8.80 10.76 5.66
C SER A 10 7.73 9.78 6.12
N LEU A 11 8.12 8.52 6.31
CA LEU A 11 7.26 7.48 6.89
C LEU A 11 6.61 7.96 8.21
N LYS A 12 7.35 8.76 9.00
CA LYS A 12 6.87 9.34 10.27
C LYS A 12 5.67 10.27 10.08
N PHE A 13 5.60 11.01 8.97
CA PHE A 13 4.48 11.90 8.68
C PHE A 13 3.19 11.13 8.43
N TYR A 14 3.26 10.09 7.60
CA TYR A 14 2.11 9.21 7.35
C TYR A 14 1.67 8.49 8.62
N LEU A 15 2.60 7.97 9.40
CA LEU A 15 2.29 7.33 10.69
C LEU A 15 1.59 8.27 11.67
N LYS A 16 2.07 9.53 11.78
CA LYS A 16 1.42 10.54 12.62
C LYS A 16 -0.01 10.83 12.14
N LYS A 17 -0.21 10.93 10.82
CA LYS A 17 -1.53 11.16 10.24
C LYS A 17 -2.50 10.00 10.46
N LEU A 18 -2.00 8.76 10.46
CA LEU A 18 -2.78 7.57 10.82
C LEU A 18 -3.17 7.55 12.30
N LEU A 19 -2.28 8.02 13.19
CA LEU A 19 -2.54 8.15 14.63
C LEU A 19 -3.54 9.27 14.96
N GLU A 20 -3.60 10.32 14.14
CA GLU A 20 -4.58 11.41 14.29
C GLU A 20 -6.00 11.01 13.83
N LEU A 21 -6.15 9.88 13.13
CA LEU A 21 -7.47 9.37 12.76
C LEU A 21 -8.22 8.90 14.01
N LYS A 22 -9.47 9.33 14.16
CA LYS A 22 -10.39 8.87 15.22
C LYS A 22 -10.95 7.46 14.98
N ASP A 23 -10.48 6.79 13.93
CA ASP A 23 -10.91 5.45 13.55
C ASP A 23 -10.35 4.39 14.52
N ARG A 24 -10.99 3.22 14.60
CA ARG A 24 -10.46 2.12 15.41
C ARG A 24 -9.11 1.66 14.83
N PRO A 25 -8.11 1.32 15.67
CA PRO A 25 -6.80 0.83 15.20
C PRO A 25 -6.89 -0.27 14.14
N ASP A 26 -7.84 -1.18 14.29
CA ASP A 26 -8.09 -2.27 13.36
C ASP A 26 -8.64 -1.79 11.99
N GLU A 27 -9.54 -0.80 11.98
CA GLU A 27 -10.11 -0.23 10.76
C GLU A 27 -9.07 0.57 9.96
N THR A 28 -8.20 1.30 10.67
CA THR A 28 -7.07 2.02 10.09
C THR A 28 -6.05 1.04 9.49
N ALA A 29 -5.70 -0.03 10.22
CA ALA A 29 -4.77 -1.04 9.74
C ALA A 29 -5.31 -1.79 8.51
N LYS A 30 -6.60 -2.16 8.51
CA LYS A 30 -7.26 -2.78 7.35
C LYS A 30 -7.31 -1.85 6.15
N GLY A 31 -7.65 -0.58 6.37
CA GLY A 31 -7.66 0.44 5.32
C GLY A 31 -6.28 0.58 4.68
N LEU A 32 -5.23 0.74 5.50
CA LEU A 32 -3.86 0.83 4.99
C LEU A 32 -3.44 -0.41 4.22
N ALA A 33 -3.69 -1.61 4.76
CA ALA A 33 -3.34 -2.87 4.12
C ALA A 33 -4.02 -3.03 2.74
N LEU A 34 -5.28 -2.62 2.61
CA LEU A 34 -5.99 -2.57 1.33
C LEU A 34 -5.32 -1.58 0.37
N GLY A 35 -4.93 -0.39 0.85
CA GLY A 35 -4.20 0.59 0.06
C GLY A 35 -2.86 0.06 -0.44
N VAL A 36 -2.09 -0.62 0.42
CA VAL A 36 -0.81 -1.25 0.05
C VAL A 36 -1.04 -2.30 -1.03
N PHE A 37 -2.02 -3.20 -0.85
CA PHE A 37 -2.36 -4.19 -1.86
C PHE A 37 -2.64 -3.56 -3.22
N VAL A 38 -3.50 -2.54 -3.26
CA VAL A 38 -3.85 -1.82 -4.49
C VAL A 38 -2.65 -1.09 -5.10
N GLY A 39 -1.71 -0.60 -4.28
CA GLY A 39 -0.49 0.07 -4.73
C GLY A 39 0.52 -0.83 -5.45
N PHE A 40 0.45 -2.16 -5.25
CA PHE A 40 1.24 -3.15 -5.99
C PHE A 40 0.56 -3.63 -7.29
N LEU A 41 -0.70 -3.26 -7.53
CA LEU A 41 -1.35 -3.58 -8.79
C LEU A 41 -0.87 -2.60 -9.88
N PRO A 42 -0.69 -3.06 -11.13
CA PRO A 42 -0.24 -2.21 -12.24
C PRO A 42 -1.36 -1.28 -12.79
N ILE A 43 -2.12 -0.65 -11.90
CA ILE A 43 -3.24 0.29 -12.18
C ILE A 43 -2.87 1.72 -11.77
N ASN A 44 -1.64 2.12 -12.10
CA ASN A 44 -1.10 3.45 -11.84
C ASN A 44 -2.03 4.54 -12.39
N GLY A 45 -2.31 5.57 -11.58
CA GLY A 45 -3.24 6.65 -11.91
C GLY A 45 -4.65 6.46 -11.35
N PHE A 46 -5.17 5.23 -11.29
CA PHE A 46 -6.51 4.94 -10.73
C PHE A 46 -6.47 4.26 -9.35
N GLN A 47 -5.28 3.88 -8.87
CA GLN A 47 -5.08 3.16 -7.61
C GLN A 47 -5.79 3.81 -6.40
N VAL A 48 -5.72 5.14 -6.23
CA VAL A 48 -6.36 5.84 -5.10
C VAL A 48 -7.89 5.70 -5.20
N LEU A 49 -8.44 5.90 -6.38
CA LEU A 49 -9.88 5.80 -6.63
C LEU A 49 -10.37 4.37 -6.34
N VAL A 50 -9.65 3.36 -6.83
CA VAL A 50 -9.98 1.95 -6.60
C VAL A 50 -9.88 1.61 -5.11
N ALA A 51 -8.78 1.99 -4.44
CA ALA A 51 -8.58 1.72 -3.02
C ALA A 51 -9.64 2.39 -2.14
N VAL A 52 -9.98 3.66 -2.40
CA VAL A 52 -11.00 4.40 -1.64
C VAL A 52 -12.39 3.83 -1.90
N THR A 53 -12.71 3.43 -3.13
CA THR A 53 -13.99 2.79 -3.47
C THR A 53 -14.15 1.47 -2.72
N ILE A 54 -13.13 0.60 -2.78
CA ILE A 54 -13.16 -0.67 -2.05
C ILE A 54 -13.24 -0.40 -0.55
N ALA A 55 -12.47 0.56 -0.03
CA ALA A 55 -12.49 0.91 1.39
C ALA A 55 -13.86 1.40 1.86
N ALA A 56 -14.57 2.15 1.01
CA ALA A 56 -15.92 2.60 1.29
C ALA A 56 -16.92 1.44 1.35
N VAL A 57 -16.80 0.47 0.45
CA VAL A 57 -17.66 -0.74 0.43
C VAL A 57 -17.37 -1.63 1.63
N THR A 58 -16.10 -1.85 1.96
CA THR A 58 -15.69 -2.71 3.09
C THR A 58 -15.77 -2.00 4.44
N ARG A 59 -16.19 -0.73 4.48
CA ARG A 59 -16.30 0.11 5.68
C ARG A 59 -15.01 0.18 6.51
N VAL A 60 -13.87 0.29 5.83
CA VAL A 60 -12.56 0.53 6.47
C VAL A 60 -12.11 1.97 6.25
N SER A 61 -11.02 2.39 6.91
CA SER A 61 -10.57 3.78 6.82
C SER A 61 -10.14 4.15 5.40
N LYS A 62 -10.93 5.03 4.75
CA LYS A 62 -10.67 5.52 3.39
C LYS A 62 -9.38 6.33 3.30
N ILE A 63 -9.08 7.10 4.36
CA ILE A 63 -7.86 7.91 4.44
C ILE A 63 -6.65 6.99 4.55
N ALA A 64 -6.72 5.96 5.40
CA ALA A 64 -5.66 4.97 5.50
C ALA A 64 -5.45 4.21 4.18
N ALA A 65 -6.54 3.85 3.48
CA ALA A 65 -6.45 3.24 2.17
C ALA A 65 -5.78 4.13 1.12
N ALA A 66 -6.15 5.41 1.05
CA ALA A 66 -5.49 6.37 0.17
C ALA A 66 -3.99 6.49 0.49
N ILE A 67 -3.63 6.60 1.78
CA ILE A 67 -2.23 6.63 2.23
C ILE A 67 -1.49 5.35 1.82
N GLY A 68 -2.12 4.18 1.96
CA GLY A 68 -1.51 2.89 1.64
C GLY A 68 -1.16 2.77 0.15
N THR A 69 -1.95 3.37 -0.74
CA THR A 69 -1.62 3.36 -2.18
C THR A 69 -0.35 4.15 -2.51
N HIS A 70 0.05 5.10 -1.65
CA HIS A 70 1.27 5.89 -1.84
C HIS A 70 2.54 5.22 -1.30
N VAL A 71 2.47 3.94 -0.90
CA VAL A 71 3.67 3.12 -0.65
C VAL A 71 4.51 3.02 -1.92
N THR A 72 3.86 2.96 -3.09
CA THR A 72 4.50 3.13 -4.39
C THR A 72 4.41 4.62 -4.79
N ASN A 73 5.57 5.28 -4.85
CA ASN A 73 5.71 6.66 -5.33
C ASN A 73 6.31 6.62 -6.75
N PRO A 74 6.21 7.68 -7.57
CA PRO A 74 6.70 7.65 -8.96
C PRO A 74 8.15 7.18 -9.13
N TRP A 75 8.98 7.35 -8.09
CA TRP A 75 10.36 6.88 -8.07
C TRP A 75 10.47 5.37 -7.75
N THR A 76 9.61 4.84 -6.89
CA THR A 76 9.60 3.42 -6.51
C THR A 76 8.70 2.56 -7.40
N THR A 77 7.74 3.15 -8.11
CA THR A 77 6.83 2.45 -9.02
C THR A 77 7.60 1.70 -10.10
N ILE A 78 8.59 2.32 -10.75
CA ILE A 78 9.34 1.64 -11.83
C ILE A 78 10.07 0.38 -11.33
N PRO A 79 10.88 0.43 -10.24
CA PRO A 79 11.46 -0.77 -9.65
C PRO A 79 10.42 -1.82 -9.23
N VAL A 80 9.29 -1.41 -8.65
CA VAL A 80 8.23 -2.33 -8.20
C VAL A 80 7.62 -3.06 -9.39
N LEU A 81 7.28 -2.35 -10.47
CA LEU A 81 6.70 -2.97 -11.67
C LEU A 81 7.67 -3.96 -12.34
N ILE A 82 8.97 -3.67 -12.33
CA ILE A 82 10.00 -4.61 -12.80
C ILE A 82 10.00 -5.85 -11.92
N LEU A 83 9.99 -5.67 -10.60
CA LEU A 83 9.98 -6.77 -9.64
C LEU A 83 8.71 -7.63 -9.79
N ASP A 84 7.54 -7.00 -9.93
CA ASP A 84 6.26 -7.65 -10.19
C ASP A 84 6.32 -8.46 -11.49
N TYR A 85 6.92 -7.91 -12.56
CA TYR A 85 7.10 -8.65 -13.81
C TYR A 85 7.98 -9.89 -13.62
N TYR A 86 9.12 -9.77 -12.96
CA TYR A 86 10.03 -10.90 -12.73
C TYR A 86 9.38 -11.99 -11.86
N VAL A 87 8.72 -11.59 -10.78
CA VAL A 87 8.00 -12.52 -9.90
C VAL A 87 6.85 -13.17 -10.65
N GLY A 88 6.11 -12.42 -11.46
CA GLY A 88 5.05 -12.95 -12.31
C GLY A 88 5.55 -13.96 -13.35
N CYS A 89 6.67 -13.66 -14.02
CA CYS A 89 7.30 -14.58 -14.96
C CYS A 89 7.75 -15.86 -14.27
N LEU A 90 8.33 -15.76 -13.07
CA LEU A 90 8.71 -16.91 -12.25
C LEU A 90 7.48 -17.77 -11.90
N LEU A 91 6.38 -17.14 -11.46
CA LEU A 91 5.13 -17.83 -11.13
C LEU A 91 4.46 -18.48 -12.34
N LEU A 92 4.57 -17.87 -13.52
CA LEU A 92 4.03 -18.39 -14.78
C LEU A 92 4.98 -19.35 -15.50
N ASN A 93 6.16 -19.63 -14.93
CA ASN A 93 7.22 -20.41 -15.55
C ASN A 93 7.61 -19.91 -16.96
N LYS A 94 7.58 -18.59 -17.15
CA LYS A 94 8.00 -17.91 -18.37
C LYS A 94 9.44 -17.42 -18.24
N LYS A 95 10.20 -17.45 -19.33
CA LYS A 95 11.52 -16.81 -19.36
C LYS A 95 11.33 -15.30 -19.25
N ALA A 96 11.80 -14.72 -18.15
CA ALA A 96 11.86 -13.27 -18.01
C ALA A 96 12.87 -12.74 -19.03
N CYS A 97 12.38 -11.96 -19.99
CA CYS A 97 13.19 -11.25 -20.97
C CYS A 97 12.89 -9.76 -20.88
N ILE A 98 13.81 -8.94 -21.39
CA ILE A 98 13.54 -7.51 -21.56
C ILE A 98 12.36 -7.42 -22.55
N PRO A 99 11.24 -6.80 -22.16
CA PRO A 99 10.08 -6.73 -23.03
C PRO A 99 10.42 -5.98 -24.31
N HIS A 100 10.36 -6.68 -25.45
CA HIS A 100 10.51 -6.04 -26.75
C HIS A 100 9.12 -5.69 -27.24
N VAL A 101 8.80 -4.39 -27.27
CA VAL A 101 7.54 -3.91 -27.84
C VAL A 101 7.75 -3.74 -29.33
N ASP A 102 7.02 -4.51 -30.13
CA ASP A 102 6.97 -4.31 -31.57
C ASP A 102 5.87 -3.30 -31.93
N PHE A 103 6.28 -2.19 -32.57
CA PHE A 103 5.42 -1.10 -33.00
C PHE A 103 4.92 -1.25 -34.45
N SER A 104 5.18 -2.40 -35.08
CA SER A 104 4.84 -2.68 -36.48
C SER A 104 3.34 -2.73 -36.78
N SER A 105 2.50 -3.09 -35.80
CA SER A 105 1.04 -3.24 -35.99
C SER A 105 0.28 -3.15 -34.68
N PHE A 106 -0.98 -2.68 -34.73
CA PHE A 106 -1.83 -2.56 -33.54
C PHE A 106 -2.07 -3.91 -32.84
N SER A 107 -2.20 -5.00 -33.61
CA SER A 107 -2.30 -6.37 -33.09
C SER A 107 -1.02 -6.83 -32.37
N SER A 108 0.15 -6.47 -32.90
CA SER A 108 1.46 -6.75 -32.29
C SER A 108 1.65 -5.99 -30.98
N ILE A 109 1.24 -4.72 -30.94
CA ILE A 109 1.25 -3.90 -29.71
C ILE A 109 0.35 -4.52 -28.63
N LEU A 110 -0.87 -4.93 -29.00
CA LEU A 110 -1.80 -5.52 -28.05
C LEU A 110 -1.31 -6.87 -27.50
N SER A 111 -0.69 -7.69 -28.35
CA SER A 111 -0.15 -8.99 -27.96
C SER A 111 1.07 -8.82 -27.05
N SER A 112 2.00 -7.94 -27.42
CA SER A 112 3.16 -7.57 -26.59
C SER A 112 2.72 -7.00 -25.24
N GLY A 113 1.69 -6.15 -25.23
CA GLY A 113 1.13 -5.58 -24.01
C GLY A 113 0.57 -6.64 -23.07
N LYS A 114 -0.16 -7.64 -23.59
CA LYS A 114 -0.67 -8.76 -22.78
C LYS A 114 0.45 -9.60 -22.17
N GLU A 115 1.51 -9.86 -22.93
CA GLU A 115 2.66 -10.64 -22.45
C GLU A 115 3.41 -9.98 -21.30
N ILE A 116 3.37 -8.65 -21.21
CA ILE A 116 3.96 -7.87 -20.13
C ILE A 116 2.99 -7.72 -18.96
N PHE A 117 1.75 -7.34 -19.28
CA PHE A 117 0.75 -6.97 -18.27
C PHE A 117 0.30 -8.17 -17.43
N ILE A 118 0.16 -9.36 -18.04
CA ILE A 118 -0.31 -10.57 -17.32
C ILE A 118 0.70 -10.98 -16.22
N PRO A 119 2.01 -11.17 -16.51
CA PRO A 119 2.99 -11.44 -15.46
C PRO A 119 3.04 -10.34 -14.40
N MET A 120 3.07 -9.06 -14.80
CA MET A 120 3.08 -7.94 -13.85
C MET A 120 1.87 -7.98 -12.91
N PHE A 121 0.67 -8.27 -13.43
CA PHE A 121 -0.52 -8.36 -12.61
C PHE A 121 -0.43 -9.52 -11.61
N ILE A 122 0.06 -10.68 -12.04
CA ILE A 122 0.19 -11.86 -11.17
C ILE A 122 1.26 -11.63 -10.09
N GLY A 123 2.42 -11.09 -10.46
CA GLY A 123 3.45 -10.74 -9.48
C GLY A 123 3.00 -9.66 -8.51
N GLY A 124 2.33 -8.62 -9.01
CA GLY A 124 1.76 -7.55 -8.19
C GLY A 124 0.69 -8.04 -7.22
N VAL A 125 -0.18 -8.98 -7.63
CA VAL A 125 -1.12 -9.65 -6.70
C VAL A 125 -0.36 -10.43 -5.64
N PHE A 126 0.64 -11.22 -6.04
CA PHE A 126 1.40 -12.06 -5.11
C PHE A 126 2.15 -11.22 -4.06
N LEU A 127 2.92 -10.23 -4.51
CA LEU A 127 3.68 -9.33 -3.63
C LEU A 127 2.75 -8.42 -2.86
N GLY A 128 1.71 -7.91 -3.50
CA GLY A 128 0.66 -7.10 -2.87
C GLY A 128 0.03 -7.82 -1.68
N VAL A 129 -0.29 -9.11 -1.80
CA VAL A 129 -0.81 -9.91 -0.67
C VAL A 129 0.21 -9.97 0.47
N ILE A 130 1.47 -10.28 0.18
CA ILE A 130 2.53 -10.38 1.18
C ILE A 130 2.71 -9.03 1.91
N PHE A 131 2.89 -7.94 1.17
CA PHE A 131 3.10 -6.61 1.75
C PHE A 131 1.85 -6.06 2.44
N SER A 132 0.65 -6.40 1.97
CA SER A 132 -0.61 -6.05 2.62
C SER A 132 -0.72 -6.69 4.01
N ILE A 133 -0.42 -7.99 4.10
CA ILE A 133 -0.43 -8.72 5.38
C ILE A 133 0.60 -8.11 6.34
N LEU A 134 1.83 -7.87 5.87
CA LEU A 134 2.89 -7.25 6.66
C LEU A 134 2.48 -5.85 7.15
N SER A 135 1.86 -5.06 6.28
CA SER A 135 1.38 -3.70 6.60
C SER A 135 0.29 -3.73 7.67
N TYR A 136 -0.69 -4.63 7.57
CA TYR A 136 -1.75 -4.80 8.56
C TYR A 136 -1.18 -5.05 9.96
N PHE A 137 -0.31 -6.06 10.10
CA PHE A 137 0.28 -6.39 11.39
C PHE A 137 1.20 -5.30 11.93
N GLY A 138 2.01 -4.68 11.06
CA GLY A 138 2.92 -3.60 11.44
C GLY A 138 2.18 -2.39 12.00
N VAL A 139 1.13 -1.94 11.32
CA VAL A 139 0.36 -0.77 11.72
C VAL A 139 -0.58 -1.06 12.88
N LYS A 140 -1.23 -2.22 12.91
CA LYS A 140 -2.05 -2.62 14.05
C LYS A 140 -1.24 -2.64 15.35
N LYS A 141 -0.06 -3.27 15.34
CA LYS A 141 0.82 -3.34 16.52
C LYS A 141 1.30 -1.95 16.96
N LEU A 142 1.58 -1.06 16.01
CA LEU A 142 1.99 0.31 16.31
C LEU A 142 0.85 1.13 16.95
N LEU A 143 -0.35 1.07 16.35
CA LEU A 143 -1.51 1.81 16.86
C LEU A 143 -1.97 1.27 18.23
N GLU A 144 -2.00 -0.04 18.42
CA GLU A 144 -2.34 -0.65 19.72
C GLU A 144 -1.34 -0.26 20.81
N ARG A 145 -0.04 -0.14 20.48
CA ARG A 145 0.97 0.32 21.42
C ARG A 145 0.69 1.73 21.90
N GLU A 146 0.41 2.67 21.00
CA GLU A 146 0.13 4.06 21.33
C GLU A 146 -1.17 4.19 22.15
N VAL A 147 -2.23 3.46 21.78
CA VAL A 147 -3.50 3.44 22.54
C VAL A 147 -3.29 2.90 23.95
N ASN A 148 -2.52 1.84 24.12
CA ASN A 148 -2.22 1.26 25.43
C ASN A 148 -1.40 2.20 26.31
N VAL A 149 -0.43 2.93 25.73
CA VAL A 149 0.34 3.94 26.45
C VAL A 149 -0.58 5.02 27.01
N VAL A 150 -1.46 5.60 26.18
CA VAL A 150 -2.42 6.63 26.63
C VAL A 150 -3.36 6.09 27.69
N LYS A 151 -3.88 4.87 27.51
CA LYS A 151 -4.77 4.23 28.50
C LYS A 151 -4.11 4.04 29.86
N ASN A 152 -2.83 3.64 29.87
CA ASN A 152 -2.05 3.50 31.10
C ASN A 152 -1.78 4.86 31.75
N TYR A 153 -1.47 5.90 30.98
CA TYR A 153 -1.31 7.26 31.51
C TYR A 153 -2.60 7.77 32.18
N VAL A 154 -3.76 7.60 31.53
CA VAL A 154 -5.06 8.03 32.10
C VAL A 154 -5.39 7.24 33.37
N LYS A 155 -5.09 5.93 33.39
CA LYS A 155 -5.28 5.09 34.57
C LYS A 155 -4.43 5.58 35.75
N ASN A 156 -3.14 5.83 35.52
CA ASN A 156 -2.22 6.32 36.56
C ASN A 156 -2.64 7.69 37.12
N ILE A 157 -3.20 8.58 36.29
CA ILE A 157 -3.72 9.87 36.74
C ILE A 157 -4.96 9.70 37.62
N LYS A 158 -5.89 8.82 37.24
CA LYS A 158 -7.08 8.53 38.06
C LYS A 158 -6.73 7.95 39.42
N GLU A 159 -5.77 7.02 39.46
CA GLU A 159 -5.27 6.45 40.73
C GLU A 159 -4.66 7.56 41.60
N LYS A 160 -3.83 8.43 41.05
CA LYS A 160 -3.19 9.53 41.78
C LYS A 160 -4.13 10.67 42.23
N THR A 161 -5.33 10.77 41.66
CA THR A 161 -6.33 11.80 42.03
C THR A 161 -7.38 11.24 43.00
N ALA A 162 -7.38 9.92 43.24
CA ALA A 162 -8.27 9.25 44.17
C ALA A 162 -7.68 9.10 45.59
N ASP A 163 -6.38 9.37 45.73
CA ASP A 163 -5.65 9.51 47.01
C ASP A 163 -5.60 10.98 47.46
#